data_AF-A0AAN4ATS7-F1
#
_entry.id   AF-A0AAN4ATS7-F1
#
_cell.length_a   1.000
_cell.length_b   1.000
_cell.length_c   1.000
_cell.angle_alpha   90.00
_cell.angle_beta   90.00
_cell.angle_gamma   90.00
#
_symmetry.space_group_name_H-M   'P 1'
#
loop_
_entity.id
_entity.type
_entity.pdbx_description
1 polymer ?
#
loop_
_entity_poly.entity_id
_entity_poly.type
_entity_poly.pdbx_seq_one_letter_code
_entity_poly.pdbx_strand_id
1 'polypeptide(L)'
;MTKDFLERYSENVQLFLKEEYGKEVEKKLEDMRKEADFLIDTYGIDVKSIKETNLELLRDLHADFRVYTRMANEELARDAKQEFYDLLDAYKETLDKKSDTSNAGKGIMVFL
;
A
#
# COMPACT_ATOMS: atom_id res chain seq x y z
N MET A 1 -17.28 11.95 -6.73
CA MET A 1 -16.33 12.17 -7.83
C MET A 1 -14.97 11.97 -7.21
N THR A 2 -14.38 10.78 -7.38
CA THR A 2 -13.01 10.51 -6.90
C THR A 2 -12.11 11.48 -7.66
N LYS A 3 -11.35 12.27 -6.93
CA LYS A 3 -10.33 13.16 -7.49
C LYS A 3 -9.43 12.28 -8.38
N ASP A 4 -9.14 12.74 -9.59
CA ASP A 4 -8.34 11.99 -10.55
C ASP A 4 -6.98 11.65 -9.87
N PHE A 5 -6.59 10.37 -9.85
CA PHE A 5 -5.40 9.92 -9.11
C PHE A 5 -4.15 10.66 -9.60
N LEU A 6 -4.11 11.00 -10.90
CA LEU A 6 -3.07 11.81 -11.51
C LEU A 6 -2.96 13.22 -10.91
N GLU A 7 -4.08 13.83 -10.51
CA GLU A 7 -4.11 15.19 -9.95
C GLU A 7 -3.44 15.29 -8.57
N ARG A 8 -3.11 14.18 -7.91
CA ARG A 8 -2.33 14.22 -6.65
C ARG A 8 -0.89 14.64 -6.87
N TYR A 9 -0.35 14.33 -8.04
CA TYR A 9 1.06 14.50 -8.33
C TYR A 9 1.37 15.96 -8.66
N SER A 10 2.63 16.36 -8.46
CA SER A 10 3.10 17.67 -8.93
C SER A 10 3.00 17.78 -10.46
N GLU A 11 2.90 18.99 -10.99
CA GLU A 11 2.76 19.22 -12.44
C GLU A 11 3.86 18.53 -13.26
N ASN A 12 5.10 18.52 -12.75
CA ASN A 12 6.23 17.87 -13.41
C ASN A 12 6.05 16.35 -13.53
N VAL A 13 5.55 15.72 -12.47
CA VAL A 13 5.26 14.28 -12.47
C VAL A 13 4.08 13.99 -13.38
N GLN A 14 3.04 14.83 -13.36
CA GLN A 14 1.91 14.68 -14.29
C GLN A 14 2.36 14.79 -15.75
N LEU A 15 3.25 15.74 -16.07
CA LEU A 15 3.79 15.91 -17.41
C LEU A 15 4.58 14.66 -17.83
N PHE A 16 5.50 14.20 -16.98
CA PHE A 16 6.26 12.97 -17.23
C PHE A 16 5.34 11.77 -17.52
N LEU A 17 4.32 11.55 -16.69
CA LEU A 17 3.39 10.45 -16.86
C LEU A 17 2.57 10.54 -18.14
N LYS A 18 2.18 11.75 -18.55
CA LYS A 18 1.49 12.01 -19.82
C LYS A 18 2.41 11.81 -21.02
N GLU A 19 3.69 12.15 -20.91
CA GLU A 19 4.68 11.91 -21.97
C GLU A 19 4.98 10.41 -22.12
N GLU A 20 5.16 9.69 -21.01
CA GLU A 20 5.50 8.27 -20.99
C GLU A 20 4.32 7.38 -21.41
N TYR A 21 3.11 7.67 -20.93
CA TYR A 21 1.95 6.78 -21.09
C TYR A 21 0.83 7.37 -21.97
N GLY A 22 0.90 8.65 -22.33
CA GLY A 22 -0.09 9.30 -23.18
C GLY A 22 -1.52 9.16 -22.65
N LYS A 23 -2.41 8.68 -23.51
CA LYS A 23 -3.84 8.48 -23.19
C LYS A 23 -4.09 7.33 -22.21
N GLU A 24 -3.11 6.46 -21.97
CA GLU A 24 -3.24 5.31 -21.07
C GLU A 24 -2.80 5.61 -19.63
N VAL A 25 -2.44 6.86 -19.31
CA VAL A 25 -1.91 7.25 -17.99
C VAL A 25 -2.78 6.76 -16.83
N GLU A 26 -4.09 7.00 -16.87
CA GLU A 26 -5.03 6.57 -15.82
C GLU A 26 -5.02 5.06 -15.62
N LYS A 27 -5.05 4.32 -16.72
CA LYS A 27 -5.01 2.86 -16.69
C LYS A 27 -3.69 2.36 -16.11
N LYS A 28 -2.56 2.98 -16.47
CA LYS A 28 -1.24 2.60 -15.97
C LYS A 28 -1.09 2.89 -14.47
N LEU A 29 -1.61 4.00 -13.99
CA LEU A 29 -1.61 4.31 -12.57
C LEU A 29 -2.48 3.33 -11.80
N GLU A 30 -3.66 2.99 -12.31
CA GLU A 30 -4.52 1.99 -11.69
C GLU A 30 -3.90 0.58 -11.71
N ASP A 31 -3.20 0.20 -12.78
CA ASP A 31 -2.44 -1.06 -12.84
C ASP A 31 -1.35 -1.08 -11.75
N MET A 32 -0.59 0.01 -11.58
CA MET A 32 0.42 0.13 -10.52
C MET A 32 -0.19 0.07 -9.11
N ARG A 33 -1.39 0.62 -8.90
CA ARG A 33 -2.13 0.53 -7.64
C ARG A 33 -2.50 -0.92 -7.34
N LYS A 34 -3.06 -1.64 -8.32
CA LYS A 34 -3.48 -3.04 -8.17
C LYS A 34 -2.33 -4.01 -7.91
N GLU A 35 -1.11 -3.69 -8.34
CA GLU A 35 0.07 -4.48 -7.99
C GLU A 35 0.29 -4.57 -6.46
N ALA A 36 -0.18 -3.58 -5.69
CA ALA A 36 -0.09 -3.61 -4.24
C ALA A 36 -0.88 -4.77 -3.62
N ASP A 37 -2.05 -5.10 -4.16
CA ASP A 37 -2.91 -6.17 -3.63
C ASP A 37 -2.17 -7.52 -3.64
N PHE A 38 -1.43 -7.79 -4.72
CA PHE A 38 -0.62 -9.00 -4.83
C PHE A 38 0.53 -9.02 -3.81
N LEU A 39 1.17 -7.87 -3.57
CA LEU A 39 2.25 -7.76 -2.60
C LEU A 39 1.74 -7.93 -1.17
N ILE A 40 0.60 -7.34 -0.84
CA ILE A 40 -0.07 -7.48 0.46
C ILE A 40 -0.39 -8.96 0.75
N ASP A 41 -1.00 -9.66 -0.22
CA ASP A 41 -1.32 -11.08 -0.11
C ASP A 41 -0.04 -11.93 0.07
N THR A 42 1.00 -11.65 -0.73
CA THR A 42 2.31 -12.31 -0.64
C THR A 42 3.00 -12.04 0.71
N TYR A 43 2.75 -10.88 1.32
CA TYR A 43 3.25 -10.53 2.65
C TYR A 43 2.58 -11.33 3.78
N GLY A 44 1.53 -12.09 3.45
CA GLY A 44 0.74 -12.91 4.36
C GLY A 44 -0.42 -12.16 5.01
N ILE A 45 -0.91 -11.07 4.39
CA ILE A 45 -2.05 -10.31 4.86
C ILE A 45 -3.21 -10.48 3.88
N ASP A 46 -4.37 -10.97 4.35
CA ASP A 46 -5.57 -11.01 3.52
C ASP A 46 -6.02 -9.57 3.23
N VAL A 47 -5.98 -9.17 1.96
CA VAL A 47 -6.41 -7.85 1.47
C VAL A 47 -7.80 -7.48 1.97
N LYS A 48 -8.72 -8.45 2.07
CA LYS A 48 -10.11 -8.23 2.54
C LYS A 48 -10.20 -7.89 4.03
N SER A 49 -9.14 -8.15 4.80
CA SER A 49 -9.06 -7.80 6.22
C SER A 49 -8.65 -6.35 6.46
N ILE A 50 -8.11 -5.66 5.45
CA ILE A 50 -7.67 -4.28 5.51
C ILE A 50 -8.88 -3.36 5.28
N LYS A 51 -9.01 -2.31 6.09
CA LYS A 51 -10.01 -1.26 5.87
C LYS A 51 -9.74 -0.57 4.54
N GLU A 52 -10.79 -0.32 3.74
CA GLU A 52 -10.66 0.29 2.40
C GLU A 52 -9.79 1.55 2.39
N THR A 53 -9.95 2.47 3.34
CA THR A 53 -9.12 3.69 3.42
C THR A 53 -7.63 3.41 3.49
N ASN A 54 -7.25 2.33 4.16
CA ASN A 54 -5.87 1.96 4.37
C ASN A 54 -5.34 1.11 3.22
N LEU A 55 -6.21 0.32 2.60
CA LEU A 55 -5.91 -0.37 1.35
C LEU A 55 -5.62 0.62 0.22
N GLU A 56 -6.44 1.67 0.10
CA GLU A 56 -6.21 2.75 -0.86
C GLU A 56 -4.87 3.46 -0.59
N LEU A 57 -4.52 3.71 0.67
CA LEU A 57 -3.21 4.28 1.01
C LEU A 57 -2.04 3.36 0.59
N LEU A 58 -2.13 2.06 0.85
CA LEU A 58 -1.10 1.09 0.45
C LEU A 58 -0.96 1.02 -1.08
N ARG A 59 -2.09 1.00 -1.80
CA ARG A 59 -2.12 1.05 -3.27
C ARG A 59 -1.46 2.31 -3.81
N ASP A 60 -1.75 3.44 -3.18
CA ASP A 60 -1.24 4.75 -3.54
C ASP A 60 0.28 4.83 -3.31
N LEU A 61 0.78 4.38 -2.15
CA LEU A 61 2.22 4.35 -1.85
C LEU A 61 2.99 3.43 -2.82
N HIS A 62 2.41 2.29 -3.18
CA HIS A 62 3.02 1.40 -4.17
C HIS A 62 3.07 2.06 -5.56
N ALA A 63 1.99 2.73 -5.97
CA ALA A 63 1.98 3.48 -7.22
C ALA A 63 3.02 4.61 -7.21
N ASP A 64 3.15 5.36 -6.11
CA ASP A 64 4.16 6.39 -5.93
C ASP A 64 5.58 5.83 -6.07
N PHE A 65 5.89 4.71 -5.40
CA PHE A 65 7.16 4.00 -5.56
C PHE A 65 7.45 3.69 -7.02
N ARG A 66 6.46 3.16 -7.77
CA ARG A 66 6.61 2.81 -9.18
C ARG A 66 6.81 4.03 -10.08
N VAL A 67 6.06 5.10 -9.84
CA VAL A 67 6.19 6.37 -10.58
C VAL A 67 7.57 6.98 -10.35
N TYR A 68 8.00 7.14 -9.10
CA TYR A 68 9.29 7.75 -8.80
C TYR A 68 10.48 6.91 -9.26
N THR A 69 10.36 5.58 -9.24
CA THR A 69 11.37 4.68 -9.83
C THR A 69 11.50 4.93 -11.33
N ARG A 70 10.38 5.07 -12.06
CA ARG A 70 10.38 5.35 -13.50
C ARG A 70 10.97 6.71 -13.84
N MET A 71 10.81 7.69 -12.95
CA MET A 71 11.40 9.01 -13.07
C MET A 71 12.88 9.06 -12.65
N ALA A 72 13.47 7.95 -12.22
CA ALA A 72 14.80 7.89 -11.60
C ALA A 72 14.95 8.85 -10.39
N ASN A 73 13.86 9.11 -9.66
CA ASN A 73 13.89 9.83 -8.41
C ASN A 73 14.05 8.84 -7.24
N GLU A 74 15.30 8.47 -6.97
CA GLU A 74 15.65 7.42 -6.01
C GLU A 74 15.23 7.74 -4.57
N GLU A 75 15.29 9.01 -4.18
CA GLU A 75 14.91 9.46 -2.83
C GLU A 75 13.42 9.24 -2.58
N LEU A 76 12.56 9.80 -3.42
CA LEU A 76 11.11 9.65 -3.27
C LEU A 76 10.65 8.20 -3.49
N ALA A 77 11.30 7.47 -4.40
CA ALA A 77 11.00 6.06 -4.60
C ALA A 77 11.30 5.23 -3.34
N ARG A 78 12.46 5.47 -2.70
CA ARG A 78 12.84 4.79 -1.46
C ARG A 78 11.87 5.14 -0.34
N ASP A 79 11.51 6.41 -0.19
CA ASP A 79 10.64 6.86 0.89
C ASP A 79 9.24 6.24 0.76
N ALA A 80 8.64 6.27 -0.43
CA ALA A 80 7.34 5.63 -0.69
C ALA A 80 7.38 4.11 -0.45
N LYS A 81 8.47 3.45 -0.85
CA LYS A 81 8.67 2.02 -0.60
C LYS A 81 8.78 1.73 0.89
N GLN A 82 9.55 2.53 1.64
CA GLN A 82 9.74 2.35 3.07
C GLN A 82 8.40 2.50 3.80
N GLU A 83 7.66 3.57 3.52
CA GLU A 83 6.36 3.82 4.15
C GLU A 83 5.35 2.70 3.84
N PHE A 84 5.37 2.15 2.62
CA PHE A 84 4.56 0.99 2.26
C PHE A 84 4.85 -0.21 3.17
N TYR A 85 6.11 -0.60 3.34
CA TYR A 85 6.47 -1.76 4.17
C TYR A 85 6.28 -1.49 5.67
N ASP A 86 6.58 -0.29 6.16
CA ASP A 86 6.36 0.08 7.56
C ASP A 86 4.86 -0.05 7.93
N LEU A 87 3.96 0.34 7.02
CA LEU A 87 2.53 0.13 7.21
C LEU A 87 2.14 -1.35 7.19
N LEU A 88 2.69 -2.15 6.28
CA LEU A 88 2.44 -3.60 6.27
C LEU A 88 2.90 -4.28 7.56
N ASP A 89 4.05 -3.90 8.08
CA ASP A 89 4.56 -4.42 9.35
C ASP A 89 3.63 -4.05 10.51
N ALA A 90 3.19 -2.78 10.58
CA ALA A 90 2.22 -2.35 11.57
C ALA A 90 0.88 -3.13 11.48
N TYR A 91 0.42 -3.46 10.26
CA TYR A 91 -0.76 -4.31 10.07
C TYR A 91 -0.54 -5.72 10.58
N LYS A 92 0.57 -6.34 10.18
CA LYS A 92 0.91 -7.70 10.54
C LYS A 92 1.03 -7.86 12.05
N GLU A 93 1.74 -6.96 12.72
CA GLU A 93 1.82 -6.94 14.17
C GLU A 93 0.45 -6.82 14.85
N THR A 94 -0.44 -5.98 14.29
CA THR A 94 -1.80 -5.81 14.83
C THR A 94 -2.63 -7.07 14.68
N LEU A 95 -2.49 -7.80 13.57
CA LEU A 95 -3.15 -9.07 13.33
C LEU A 95 -2.62 -10.16 14.28
N ASP A 96 -1.30 -10.25 14.45
CA ASP A 96 -0.66 -11.23 15.33
C ASP A 96 -1.07 -11.02 16.80
N LYS A 97 -1.11 -9.76 17.27
CA LYS A 97 -1.59 -9.42 18.63
C LYS A 97 -3.07 -9.78 18.86
N LYS A 98 -3.90 -9.71 17.82
CA LYS A 98 -5.31 -10.16 17.90
C LYS A 98 -5.43 -11.69 17.98
N SER A 99 -4.55 -12.45 17.34
CA SER A 99 -4.53 -13.91 17.49
C SER A 99 -4.08 -14.35 18.88
N ASP A 100 -3.09 -13.69 19.47
CA ASP A 100 -2.57 -14.05 20.80
C ASP A 100 -3.60 -13.79 21.92
N THR A 101 -4.34 -12.69 21.83
CA THR A 101 -5.42 -12.38 22.78
C THR A 101 -6.63 -13.30 22.65
N SER A 102 -6.83 -13.93 21.49
CA SER A 102 -7.91 -14.89 21.26
C SER A 102 -7.62 -16.27 21.85
N ASN A 103 -6.34 -16.62 22.05
CA ASN A 103 -5.92 -17.86 22.72
C ASN A 103 -5.80 -17.75 24.25
N ALA A 104 -5.88 -16.55 24.82
CA ALA A 104 -5.86 -16.34 26.28
C ALA A 104 -7.13 -16.82 27.01
N GLY A 105 -8.16 -17.29 26.29
CA GLY A 105 -9.45 -17.72 26.85
C GLY A 105 -9.59 -19.21 27.20
N LYS A 106 -8.56 -20.06 27.02
CA LYS A 106 -8.68 -21.53 27.26
C LYS A 106 -7.80 -22.09 28.39
N GLY A 107 -7.33 -21.26 29.32
CA GLY A 107 -6.54 -21.76 30.44
C GLY A 107 -6.59 -20.86 31.67
N ILE A 108 -7.77 -20.67 32.27
CA ILE A 108 -7.80 -20.27 33.68
C ILE A 108 -7.42 -21.51 34.48
N MET A 109 -6.12 -21.66 34.79
CA MET A 109 -5.67 -22.53 35.86
C MET A 109 -5.70 -21.69 37.14
N VAL A 110 -6.78 -21.83 37.92
CA VAL A 110 -6.84 -21.30 39.29
C VAL A 110 -5.94 -22.18 40.14
N PHE A 111 -4.85 -21.63 40.68
CA PHE A 111 -4.11 -22.25 41.77
C PHE A 111 -4.88 -22.02 43.08
N LEU A 112 -5.28 -23.12 43.73
CA LEU A 112 -5.67 -23.16 45.14
C LEU A 112 -4.41 -23.36 46.00
#